data_AF-A0A836Q5B1-F1
#
_entry.id   AF-A0A836Q5B1-F1
#
_cell.length_a   1.000
_cell.length_b   1.000
_cell.length_c   1.000
_cell.angle_alpha   90.00
_cell.angle_beta   90.00
_cell.angle_gamma   90.00
#
_symmetry.space_group_name_H-M   'P 1'
#
loop_
_entity.id
_entity.type
_entity.pdbx_description
1 polymer ?
#
loop_
_entity_poly.entity_id
_entity_poly.type
_entity_poly.pdbx_seq_one_letter_code
_entity_poly.pdbx_strand_id
1 'polypeptide(L)'
;MNTRADKLRNYTIIARLDDAIPLNTEEWVTVERLLNQISEFVPISMLNNVTEAIISYADDQARRGYLLGQEDLVKELKNKAQRIA
;
A
#
# COMPACT_ATOMS: atom_id res chain seq x y z
N MET A 1 -11.60 -22.29 -17.26
CA MET A 1 -10.95 -21.21 -16.48
C MET A 1 -9.46 -21.37 -16.60
N ASN A 2 -8.79 -20.41 -17.26
CA ASN A 2 -7.43 -20.55 -17.77
C ASN A 2 -6.41 -20.18 -16.69
N THR A 3 -6.23 -21.08 -15.72
CA THR A 3 -5.45 -20.92 -14.48
C THR A 3 -3.99 -20.48 -14.64
N ARG A 4 -3.42 -20.57 -15.84
CA ARG A 4 -2.03 -20.15 -16.11
C ARG A 4 -1.91 -18.64 -16.36
N ALA A 5 -2.91 -18.04 -17.02
CA ALA A 5 -2.94 -16.60 -17.28
C ALA A 5 -3.22 -15.79 -15.99
N ASP A 6 -4.11 -16.30 -15.13
CA ASP A 6 -4.40 -15.67 -13.83
C ASP A 6 -3.19 -15.73 -12.88
N LYS A 7 -2.45 -16.84 -12.87
CA LYS A 7 -1.19 -16.95 -12.11
C LYS A 7 -0.12 -15.97 -12.61
N LEU A 8 0.03 -15.82 -13.92
CA LEU A 8 1.01 -14.90 -14.51
C LEU A 8 0.65 -13.44 -14.18
N ARG A 9 -0.64 -13.09 -14.26
CA ARG A 9 -1.15 -11.76 -13.92
C ARG A 9 -0.93 -11.42 -12.44
N ASN A 10 -1.20 -12.36 -11.54
CA ASN A 10 -0.94 -12.18 -10.11
C ASN A 10 0.56 -12.01 -9.82
N TYR A 11 1.42 -12.78 -10.48
CA TYR A 11 2.87 -12.64 -10.36
C TYR A 11 3.36 -11.26 -10.81
N THR A 12 2.84 -10.75 -11.94
CA THR A 12 3.20 -9.41 -12.43
C THR A 12 2.71 -8.30 -11.49
N ILE A 13 1.56 -8.47 -10.84
CA ILE A 13 1.05 -7.50 -9.85
C ILE A 13 1.94 -7.51 -8.60
N ILE A 14 2.29 -8.69 -8.08
CA ILE A 14 3.17 -8.84 -6.91
C ILE A 14 4.55 -8.25 -7.19
N ALA A 15 5.17 -8.58 -8.32
CA ALA A 15 6.48 -8.05 -8.69
C ALA A 15 6.50 -6.51 -8.77
N ARG A 16 5.42 -5.90 -9.31
CA ARG A 16 5.30 -4.43 -9.35
C ARG A 16 5.06 -3.81 -7.98
N LEU A 17 4.39 -4.52 -7.07
CA LEU A 17 4.21 -4.09 -5.69
C LEU A 17 5.54 -4.16 -4.93
N ASP A 18 6.29 -5.24 -5.09
CA ASP A 18 7.62 -5.40 -4.48
C ASP A 18 8.61 -4.32 -4.98
N ASP A 19 8.59 -4.01 -6.27
CA ASP A 19 9.43 -2.94 -6.86
C ASP A 19 9.02 -1.54 -6.35
N ALA A 20 7.72 -1.29 -6.15
CA ALA A 20 7.21 0.01 -5.72
C ALA A 20 7.27 0.21 -4.20
N ILE A 21 7.29 -0.88 -3.42
CA ILE A 21 7.26 -0.88 -1.96
C ILE A 21 8.34 -1.86 -1.46
N PRO A 22 9.62 -1.50 -1.56
CA PRO A 22 10.72 -2.36 -1.12
C PRO A 22 10.63 -2.60 0.39
N LEU A 23 10.68 -3.88 0.78
CA LEU A 23 10.59 -4.32 2.19
C LEU A 23 11.86 -4.02 3.00
N ASN A 24 12.99 -3.81 2.35
CA ASN A 24 14.28 -3.52 2.99
C ASN A 24 14.81 -2.17 2.51
N THR A 25 14.41 -1.12 3.23
CA THR A 25 14.89 0.25 3.06
C THR A 25 15.67 0.69 4.31
N GLU A 26 16.52 1.71 4.19
CA GLU A 26 17.23 2.27 5.35
C GLU A 26 16.25 2.83 6.39
N GLU A 27 15.11 3.34 5.92
CA GLU A 27 13.99 3.77 6.73
C GLU A 27 13.39 2.60 7.52
N TRP A 28 13.18 1.44 6.87
CA TRP A 28 12.69 0.23 7.55
C TRP A 28 13.64 -0.27 8.63
N VAL A 29 14.96 -0.30 8.36
CA VAL A 29 15.98 -0.67 9.35
C VAL A 29 15.91 0.24 10.59
N THR A 30 15.63 1.52 10.39
CA THR A 30 15.45 2.48 11.49
C THR A 30 14.20 2.15 12.31
N VAL A 31 13.09 1.80 11.65
CA VAL A 31 11.84 1.37 12.30
C VAL A 31 12.06 0.09 13.12
N GLU A 32 12.71 -0.93 12.56
CA GLU A 32 13.02 -2.19 13.25
C GLU A 32 13.84 -1.95 14.52
N ARG A 33 14.86 -1.10 14.45
CA ARG A 33 15.68 -0.74 15.62
C ARG A 33 14.84 -0.10 16.73
N LEU A 34 13.93 0.81 16.39
CA LEU A 34 13.05 1.47 17.36
C LEU A 34 12.03 0.48 17.94
N LEU A 35 11.47 -0.40 17.12
CA LEU A 35 10.53 -1.44 17.58
C LEU A 35 11.19 -2.38 18.58
N ASN A 36 12.44 -2.79 18.33
CA ASN A 36 13.20 -3.61 19.28
C ASN A 36 13.36 -2.91 20.63
N GLN A 37 13.75 -1.62 20.64
CA GLN A 37 13.87 -0.84 21.87
C GLN A 37 12.56 -0.73 22.63
N ILE A 38 11.45 -0.49 21.92
CA ILE A 38 10.13 -0.35 22.56
C ILE A 38 9.65 -1.69 23.12
N SER A 39 9.94 -2.81 22.44
CA SER A 39 9.50 -4.15 22.84
C SER A 39 10.04 -4.61 24.21
N GLU A 40 11.12 -3.99 24.69
CA GLU A 40 11.65 -4.23 26.04
C GLU A 40 10.71 -3.72 27.15
N PHE A 41 9.86 -2.73 26.85
CA PHE A 41 9.05 -2.02 27.85
C PHE A 41 7.55 -2.30 27.74
N VAL A 42 7.09 -2.91 26.65
CA VAL A 42 5.66 -3.20 26.42
C VAL A 42 5.43 -4.67 26.09
N PRO A 43 4.32 -5.26 26.57
CA PRO A 43 3.93 -6.59 26.16
C PRO A 43 3.77 -6.69 24.64
N ILE A 44 4.28 -7.79 24.05
CA ILE A 44 4.20 -8.06 22.61
C ILE A 44 2.75 -7.98 22.10
N SER A 45 1.77 -8.41 22.90
CA SER A 45 0.35 -8.32 22.53
C SER A 45 -0.12 -6.89 22.29
N MET A 46 0.40 -5.91 23.03
CA MET A 46 0.06 -4.50 22.84
C MET A 46 0.68 -3.97 21.54
N LEU A 47 1.91 -4.37 21.21
CA LEU A 47 2.54 -4.05 19.93
C LEU A 47 1.78 -4.64 18.76
N ASN A 48 1.34 -5.90 18.85
CA ASN A 48 0.53 -6.54 17.81
C ASN A 48 -0.78 -5.77 17.56
N ASN A 49 -1.50 -5.40 18.61
CA ASN A 49 -2.74 -4.63 18.49
C ASN A 49 -2.52 -3.26 17.82
N VAL A 50 -1.42 -2.58 18.16
CA VAL A 50 -1.07 -1.29 17.52
C VAL A 50 -0.72 -1.50 16.05
N THR A 51 0.06 -2.53 15.72
CA THR A 51 0.42 -2.87 14.34
C THR A 51 -0.83 -3.17 13.50
N GLU A 52 -1.77 -3.96 14.01
CA GLU A 52 -3.04 -4.26 13.32
C GLU A 52 -3.88 -3.00 13.06
N ALA A 53 -3.92 -2.08 14.03
CA ALA A 53 -4.61 -0.80 13.87
C ALA A 53 -3.96 0.09 12.80
N ILE A 54 -2.62 0.14 12.77
CA ILE A 54 -1.86 0.87 11.75
C ILE A 54 -2.11 0.28 10.36
N ILE A 55 -2.07 -1.05 10.21
CA ILE A 55 -2.34 -1.73 8.93
C ILE A 55 -3.76 -1.39 8.44
N SER A 56 -4.76 -1.53 9.32
CA SER A 56 -6.15 -1.23 8.98
C SER A 56 -6.34 0.24 8.56
N TYR A 57 -5.64 1.16 9.23
CA TYR A 57 -5.64 2.57 8.86
C TYR A 57 -4.98 2.81 7.49
N ALA A 58 -3.82 2.19 7.25
CA ALA A 58 -3.11 2.30 5.97
C ALA A 58 -3.96 1.78 4.80
N ASP A 59 -4.66 0.65 4.99
CA ASP A 59 -5.60 0.12 4.00
C ASP A 59 -6.75 1.09 3.70
N ASP A 60 -7.34 1.72 4.72
CA ASP A 60 -8.37 2.75 4.52
C ASP A 60 -7.81 3.97 3.76
N GLN A 61 -6.58 4.41 4.09
CA GLN A 61 -5.94 5.52 3.37
C GLN A 61 -5.66 5.16 1.91
N ALA A 62 -5.17 3.96 1.62
CA ALA A 62 -4.94 3.49 0.26
C ALA A 62 -6.24 3.45 -0.56
N ARG A 63 -7.33 2.95 0.05
CA ARG A 63 -8.66 2.93 -0.57
C ARG A 63 -9.17 4.35 -0.87
N ARG A 64 -9.01 5.30 0.05
CA ARG A 64 -9.38 6.71 -0.16
C ARG A 64 -8.56 7.34 -1.27
N GLY A 65 -7.24 7.13 -1.26
CA GLY A 65 -6.35 7.63 -2.30
C GLY A 65 -6.73 7.11 -3.69
N TYR A 66 -7.10 5.84 -3.80
CA TYR A 66 -7.59 5.26 -5.05
C TYR A 66 -8.87 5.92 -5.56
N LEU A 67 -9.86 6.13 -4.68
CA LEU A 67 -11.11 6.80 -5.06
C LEU A 67 -10.86 8.24 -5.51
N LEU A 68 -10.06 8.99 -4.76
CA LEU A 68 -9.68 10.37 -5.12
C LEU A 68 -8.98 10.41 -6.49
N GLY A 69 -8.02 9.50 -6.71
CA GLY A 69 -7.32 9.41 -7.99
C GLY A 69 -8.25 9.09 -9.17
N GLN A 70 -9.30 8.29 -8.96
CA GLN A 70 -10.32 8.08 -10.00
C GLN A 70 -11.13 9.34 -10.30
N GLU A 71 -11.55 10.07 -9.26
CA GLU A 71 -12.30 11.31 -9.42
C GLU A 71 -11.49 12.35 -10.22
N ASP A 72 -10.21 12.50 -9.87
CA ASP A 72 -9.27 13.38 -10.57
C ASP A 72 -9.05 12.93 -12.03
N LEU A 73 -8.91 11.64 -12.27
CA LEU A 73 -8.77 11.10 -13.63
C LEU A 73 -9.99 11.40 -14.49
N VAL A 74 -11.20 11.19 -13.96
CA VAL A 74 -12.45 11.50 -14.69
C VAL A 74 -12.53 12.99 -15.01
N LYS A 75 -12.12 13.85 -14.08
CA LYS A 75 -12.09 15.30 -14.28
C LYS A 75 -11.12 15.69 -15.41
N GLU A 76 -9.91 15.14 -15.40
CA GLU A 76 -8.91 15.37 -16.46
C GLU A 76 -9.39 14.90 -17.83
N LEU A 77 -10.02 13.72 -17.90
CA LEU A 77 -10.58 13.20 -19.15
C LEU A 77 -11.70 14.09 -19.71
N LYS A 78 -12.59 14.60 -18.85
CA LYS A 78 -13.64 15.56 -19.26
C LYS A 78 -13.04 16.85 -19.79
N ASN A 79 -12.06 17.42 -19.09
CA ASN A 79 -11.36 18.62 -19.52
C ASN A 79 -10.67 18.42 -20.89
N LYS A 80 -10.06 17.26 -21.11
CA LYS A 80 -9.42 16.92 -22.38
C LYS A 80 -10.43 16.77 -23.52
N ALA A 81 -11.57 16.12 -23.28
CA ALA A 81 -12.63 15.99 -24.27
C ALA A 81 -13.20 17.35 -24.71
N GLN A 82 -13.39 18.28 -23.77
CA GLN A 82 -13.87 19.64 -24.06
C GLN A 82 -12.89 20.48 -24.90
N ARG A 83 -11.59 20.18 -24.85
CA ARG A 83 -10.57 20.89 -25.66
C ARG A 83 -10.49 20.40 -27.11
N ILE A 84 -11.05 19.22 -27.40
CA ILE A 84 -10.99 18.58 -28.72
C ILE A 84 -12.30 18.81 -29.51
N ALA A 85 -13.39 19.15 -28.82
CA ALA A 85 -14.66 19.57 -29.40
C ALA A 85 -14.65 21.07 -29.76
#